data_AF-O67076-F1
#
_entry.id   AF-O67076-F1
#
_cell.length_a   1.000
_cell.length_b   1.000
_cell.length_c   1.000
_cell.angle_alpha   90.00
_cell.angle_beta   90.00
_cell.angle_gamma   90.00
#
_symmetry.space_group_name_H-M   'P 1'
#
loop_
_entity.id
_entity.type
_entity.pdbx_description
1 polymer ?
#
loop_
_entity_poly.entity_id
_entity_poly.type
_entity_poly.pdbx_seq_one_letter_code
_entity_poly.pdbx_strand_id
1 'polypeptide(L)'
;MQYRRAGLNILIMKSWSYLVTLAGVNEKGEVKQEEALYIVATPMDENLFKDVKYSCFSEHYIPEENAIKHGQAYALGVDFEIENPEEYGIEFFNEDDELYIFKEGIPMKEGLKNVFKILMKKLEKEGFNKDFETIRDIGTPSEDLMRECLLEAIKEK
;
A
#
# COMPACT_ATOMS: atom_id res chain seq x y z
N MET A 1 32.07 -11.59 -0.28
CA MET A 1 31.76 -10.54 -1.28
C MET A 1 30.96 -9.47 -0.55
N GLN A 2 31.43 -8.23 -0.47
CA GLN A 2 30.72 -7.15 0.22
C GLN A 2 29.48 -6.77 -0.60
N TYR A 3 28.28 -6.87 -0.02
CA TYR A 3 27.08 -6.24 -0.56
C TYR A 3 27.27 -4.72 -0.48
N ARG A 4 27.65 -4.12 -1.60
CA ARG A 4 27.69 -2.67 -1.80
C ARG A 4 26.78 -2.35 -2.97
N ARG A 5 25.87 -1.39 -2.73
CA ARG A 5 25.17 -0.53 -3.71
C ARG A 5 23.84 -1.05 -4.27
N ALA A 6 22.81 -1.03 -3.42
CA ALA A 6 21.69 -0.13 -3.70
C ALA A 6 21.74 0.95 -2.60
N GLY A 7 21.78 2.22 -2.99
CA GLY A 7 22.05 3.37 -2.12
C GLY A 7 20.88 3.74 -1.20
N LEU A 8 20.29 2.76 -0.53
CA LEU A 8 19.08 2.94 0.26
C LEU A 8 19.43 3.56 1.62
N ASN A 9 19.01 4.81 1.81
CA ASN A 9 18.87 5.44 3.12
C ASN A 9 17.78 4.75 3.99
N ILE A 10 17.35 3.50 3.68
CA ILE A 10 16.34 2.75 4.46
C ILE A 10 16.75 2.61 5.93
N LEU A 11 18.05 2.46 6.24
CA LEU A 11 18.51 2.33 7.64
C LEU A 11 18.12 3.54 8.52
N ILE A 12 17.67 4.64 7.90
CA ILE A 12 17.23 5.87 8.54
C ILE A 12 15.71 6.09 8.33
N MET A 13 14.94 5.04 8.06
CA MET A 13 13.48 5.13 7.85
C MET A 13 12.71 4.26 8.84
N LYS A 14 11.56 4.76 9.30
CA LYS A 14 10.58 3.96 10.03
C LYS A 14 9.47 3.55 9.06
N SER A 15 9.16 2.26 9.04
CA SER A 15 8.09 1.70 8.23
C SER A 15 6.98 1.10 9.08
N TRP A 16 5.81 0.98 8.49
CA TRP A 16 4.69 0.23 9.03
C TRP A 16 3.84 -0.32 7.89
N SER A 17 2.99 -1.29 8.21
CA SER A 17 2.13 -1.96 7.25
C SER A 17 0.67 -1.54 7.40
N TYR A 18 0.00 -1.50 6.27
CA TYR A 18 -1.44 -1.48 6.15
C TYR A 18 -1.89 -2.81 5.52
N LEU A 19 -2.95 -3.40 6.07
CA LEU A 19 -3.71 -4.39 5.32
C LEU A 19 -4.67 -3.62 4.41
N VAL A 20 -4.72 -3.94 3.13
CA VAL A 20 -5.64 -3.32 2.16
C VAL A 20 -6.47 -4.42 1.54
N THR A 21 -7.77 -4.41 1.79
CA THR A 21 -8.71 -5.42 1.29
C THR A 21 -9.71 -4.78 0.33
N LEU A 22 -9.83 -5.36 -0.87
CA LEU A 22 -10.77 -4.92 -1.89
C LEU A 22 -11.75 -6.05 -2.21
N ALA A 23 -13.04 -5.76 -2.14
CA ALA A 23 -14.10 -6.66 -2.58
C ALA A 23 -14.52 -6.30 -4.01
N GLY A 24 -14.56 -7.29 -4.90
CA GLY A 24 -15.14 -7.19 -6.23
C GLY A 24 -16.45 -7.96 -6.32
N VAL A 25 -17.39 -7.46 -7.12
CA VAL A 25 -18.69 -8.09 -7.38
C VAL A 25 -18.76 -8.53 -8.84
N ASN A 26 -19.35 -9.70 -9.11
CA ASN A 26 -19.60 -10.15 -10.49
C ASN A 26 -21.05 -9.91 -10.95
N GLU A 27 -21.37 -10.29 -12.19
CA GLU A 27 -22.71 -10.11 -12.76
C GLU A 27 -23.83 -10.81 -11.96
N LYS A 28 -23.50 -11.94 -11.32
CA LYS A 28 -24.42 -12.74 -10.51
C LYS A 28 -24.61 -12.20 -9.10
N GLY A 29 -23.86 -11.16 -8.71
CA GLY A 29 -23.87 -10.62 -7.34
C GLY A 29 -23.02 -11.43 -6.36
N GLU A 30 -22.18 -12.34 -6.83
CA GLU A 30 -21.20 -13.02 -5.99
C GLU A 30 -20.05 -12.06 -5.68
N VAL A 31 -19.51 -12.15 -4.47
CA VAL A 31 -18.44 -11.28 -3.96
C VAL A 31 -17.17 -12.09 -3.80
N LYS A 32 -16.04 -11.52 -4.22
CA LYS A 32 -14.70 -12.03 -3.91
C LYS A 32 -13.85 -10.91 -3.32
N GLN A 33 -12.98 -11.26 -2.39
CA GLN A 33 -12.04 -10.34 -1.75
C GLN A 33 -10.62 -10.69 -2.18
N GLU A 34 -9.80 -9.65 -2.33
CA GLU A 34 -8.36 -9.74 -2.54
C GLU A 34 -7.66 -8.78 -1.59
N GLU A 35 -6.50 -9.19 -1.09
CA GLU A 35 -5.79 -8.52 -0.01
C GLU A 35 -4.35 -8.19 -0.40
N ALA A 36 -3.85 -7.11 0.16
CA ALA A 36 -2.48 -6.66 0.00
C ALA A 36 -1.90 -6.17 1.33
N LEU A 37 -0.66 -6.57 1.61
CA LEU A 37 0.15 -5.96 2.67
C LEU A 37 0.90 -4.77 2.09
N TYR A 38 0.41 -3.57 2.34
CA TYR A 38 1.02 -2.34 1.85
C TYR A 38 1.95 -1.72 2.89
N ILE A 39 3.24 -1.65 2.60
CA ILE A 39 4.27 -1.12 3.51
C ILE A 39 4.62 0.31 3.09
N VAL A 40 4.51 1.22 4.05
CA VAL A 40 4.83 2.64 3.90
C VAL A 40 6.02 2.97 4.77
N ALA A 41 6.95 3.77 4.25
CA ALA A 41 8.14 4.20 4.96
C ALA A 41 8.16 5.73 5.09
N THR A 42 8.67 6.23 6.22
CA THR A 42 8.88 7.66 6.50
C THR A 42 10.32 7.92 6.92
N PRO A 43 10.84 9.15 6.72
CA PRO A 43 12.12 9.55 7.30
C PRO A 43 12.11 9.37 8.83
N MET A 44 13.24 8.95 9.42
CA MET A 44 13.48 9.04 10.86
C MET A 44 13.68 10.50 11.28
N ASP A 45 12.60 11.28 11.27
CA ASP A 45 12.55 12.55 12.00
C ASP A 45 11.66 12.35 13.22
N GLU A 46 12.25 12.33 14.41
CA GLU A 46 11.52 12.19 15.68
C GLU A 46 10.40 13.24 15.84
N ASN A 47 10.54 14.41 15.20
CA ASN A 47 9.52 15.45 15.28
C ASN A 47 8.22 15.06 14.56
N LEU A 48 8.26 14.14 13.58
CA LEU A 48 7.07 13.58 12.95
C LEU A 48 6.22 12.74 13.92
N PHE A 49 6.77 12.35 15.07
CA PHE A 49 6.09 11.53 16.07
C PHE A 49 5.63 12.34 17.29
N LYS A 50 6.17 13.56 17.48
CA LYS A 50 5.94 14.36 18.70
C LYS A 50 4.53 14.96 18.80
N ASP A 51 3.83 15.11 17.68
CA ASP A 51 2.49 15.71 17.67
C ASP A 51 1.38 14.75 18.14
N VAL A 52 1.71 13.50 18.51
CA VAL A 52 0.76 12.54 19.07
C VAL A 52 0.71 12.67 20.59
N LYS A 53 -0.09 13.62 21.09
CA LYS A 53 -0.32 13.77 22.54
C LYS A 53 -1.12 12.63 23.19
N TYR A 54 -1.43 11.53 22.50
CA TYR A 54 -2.36 10.53 22.99
C TYR A 54 -1.93 9.07 22.77
N SER A 55 -1.92 8.35 23.89
CA SER A 55 -2.04 6.89 24.05
C SER A 55 -0.78 6.02 23.87
N CYS A 56 -0.78 4.96 24.66
CA CYS A 56 0.30 4.03 25.01
C CYS A 56 0.93 3.24 23.84
N PHE A 57 0.52 3.52 22.60
CA PHE A 57 0.97 2.83 21.37
C PHE A 57 1.77 3.77 20.43
N SER A 58 2.00 5.01 20.84
CA SER A 58 2.58 6.08 20.01
C SER A 58 4.00 5.81 19.51
N GLU A 59 4.81 5.00 20.22
CA GLU A 59 6.19 4.74 19.80
C GLU A 59 6.29 3.88 18.53
N HIS A 60 5.24 3.14 18.16
CA HIS A 60 5.26 2.25 17.00
C HIS A 60 4.36 2.71 15.85
N TYR A 61 3.39 3.58 16.12
CA TYR A 61 2.41 4.02 15.12
C TYR A 61 2.67 5.46 14.66
N ILE A 62 2.63 5.67 13.34
CA ILE A 62 2.66 7.01 12.74
C ILE A 62 1.22 7.46 12.52
N PRO A 63 0.83 8.67 12.96
CA PRO A 63 -0.47 9.22 12.60
C PRO A 63 -0.68 9.20 11.10
N GLU A 64 -1.88 8.83 10.68
CA GLU A 64 -2.20 8.79 9.25
C GLU A 64 -1.95 10.14 8.55
N GLU A 65 -2.19 11.28 9.21
CA GLU A 65 -1.88 12.58 8.62
C GLU A 65 -0.39 12.74 8.28
N ASN A 66 0.50 12.20 9.11
CA ASN A 66 1.94 12.26 8.89
C ASN A 66 2.38 11.24 7.86
N ALA A 67 1.72 10.07 7.84
CA ALA A 67 1.85 9.10 6.77
C ALA A 67 1.47 9.68 5.40
N ILE A 68 0.36 10.40 5.30
CA ILE A 68 -0.08 11.05 4.06
C ILE A 68 0.92 12.12 3.62
N LYS A 69 1.43 12.93 4.56
CA LYS A 69 2.32 14.06 4.25
C LYS A 69 3.76 13.65 3.93
N HIS A 70 4.26 12.61 4.59
CA HIS A 70 5.69 12.26 4.58
C HIS A 70 5.97 10.80 4.22
N GLY A 71 4.94 9.96 4.17
CA GLY A 71 5.06 8.55 3.85
C GLY A 71 5.28 8.32 2.35
N GLN A 72 6.12 7.34 2.07
CA GLN A 72 6.42 6.85 0.74
C GLN A 72 6.02 5.38 0.64
N ALA A 73 5.48 5.00 -0.52
CA ALA A 73 5.25 3.61 -0.86
C ALA A 73 6.60 2.88 -0.84
N TYR A 74 6.71 1.81 -0.04
CA TYR A 74 7.96 1.08 0.09
C TYR A 74 7.86 -0.31 -0.52
N ALA A 75 6.92 -1.12 -0.04
CA ALA A 75 6.77 -2.49 -0.51
C ALA A 75 5.32 -2.95 -0.51
N LEU A 76 5.05 -4.01 -1.26
CA LEU A 76 3.75 -4.64 -1.40
C LEU A 76 3.90 -6.16 -1.33
N GLY A 77 3.19 -6.78 -0.40
CA GLY A 77 3.00 -8.23 -0.34
C GLY A 77 1.63 -8.61 -0.88
N VAL A 78 1.59 -9.55 -1.82
CA VAL A 78 0.37 -10.16 -2.39
C VAL A 78 0.64 -11.65 -2.63
N ASP A 79 -0.40 -12.47 -2.68
CA ASP A 79 -0.29 -13.92 -2.90
C ASP A 79 -0.36 -14.33 -4.39
N PHE A 80 -0.16 -13.36 -5.29
CA PHE A 80 -0.20 -13.56 -6.74
C PHE A 80 0.92 -12.79 -7.47
N GLU A 81 1.18 -13.18 -8.72
CA GLU A 81 2.14 -12.49 -9.57
C GLU A 81 1.57 -11.19 -10.14
N ILE A 82 2.31 -10.08 -9.99
CA ILE A 82 1.95 -8.79 -10.56
C ILE A 82 2.47 -8.70 -12.00
N GLU A 83 1.56 -8.62 -12.97
CA GLU A 83 1.91 -8.38 -14.37
C GLU A 83 2.24 -6.91 -14.64
N ASN A 84 3.38 -6.67 -15.30
CA ASN A 84 3.93 -5.35 -15.62
C ASN A 84 4.14 -4.47 -14.37
N PRO A 85 4.94 -4.92 -13.39
CA PRO A 85 5.13 -4.23 -12.10
C PRO A 85 5.53 -2.75 -12.27
N GLU A 86 6.28 -2.43 -13.31
CA GLU A 86 6.75 -1.09 -13.63
C GLU A 86 5.63 -0.06 -13.87
N GLU A 87 4.45 -0.50 -14.33
CA GLU A 87 3.26 0.35 -14.52
C GLU A 87 2.74 0.92 -13.19
N TYR A 88 2.97 0.19 -12.10
CA TYR A 88 2.57 0.57 -10.74
C TYR A 88 3.69 1.26 -9.96
N GLY A 89 4.81 1.56 -10.64
CA GLY A 89 5.99 2.12 -9.99
C GLY A 89 6.75 1.12 -9.14
N ILE A 90 6.58 -0.18 -9.35
CA ILE A 90 7.41 -1.21 -8.72
C ILE A 90 8.74 -1.32 -9.49
N GLU A 91 9.85 -1.39 -8.76
CA GLU A 91 11.20 -1.48 -9.30
C GLU A 91 11.65 -2.93 -9.50
N PHE A 92 11.43 -3.77 -8.48
CA PHE A 92 11.80 -5.19 -8.52
C PHE A 92 11.00 -6.00 -7.49
N PHE A 93 11.08 -7.33 -7.60
CA PHE A 93 10.57 -8.27 -6.61
C PHE A 93 11.73 -8.81 -5.77
N ASN A 94 11.61 -8.76 -4.45
CA ASN A 94 12.56 -9.34 -3.51
C ASN A 94 12.10 -10.76 -3.14
N GLU A 95 12.80 -11.76 -3.66
CA GLU A 95 12.48 -13.18 -3.44
C GLU A 95 12.66 -13.62 -1.99
N ASP A 96 13.59 -13.02 -1.24
CA ASP A 96 13.89 -13.44 0.14
C ASP A 96 12.74 -13.07 1.11
N ASP A 97 12.07 -11.95 0.84
CA ASP A 97 10.97 -11.42 1.66
C ASP A 97 9.58 -11.62 1.03
N GLU A 98 9.52 -12.12 -0.21
CA GLU A 98 8.31 -12.22 -1.03
C GLU A 98 7.57 -10.87 -1.21
N LEU A 99 8.32 -9.80 -1.43
CA LEU A 99 7.80 -8.43 -1.53
C LEU A 99 8.13 -7.75 -2.86
N TYR A 100 7.15 -7.08 -3.44
CA TYR A 100 7.36 -6.13 -4.54
C TYR A 100 7.82 -4.79 -3.98
N ILE A 101 8.95 -4.28 -4.45
CA ILE A 101 9.56 -3.05 -3.95
C ILE A 101 9.21 -1.89 -4.87
N PHE A 102 8.61 -0.83 -4.32
CA PHE A 102 8.32 0.40 -5.05
C PHE A 102 9.60 1.19 -5.34
N LYS A 103 9.59 1.93 -6.45
CA LYS A 103 10.59 2.95 -6.73
C LYS A 103 10.55 4.01 -5.64
N GLU A 104 11.72 4.53 -5.26
CA GLU A 104 11.82 5.61 -4.29
C GLU A 104 11.02 6.85 -4.72
N GLY A 105 10.49 7.58 -3.73
CA GLY A 105 9.82 8.87 -3.96
C GLY A 105 8.34 8.77 -4.38
N ILE A 106 7.76 7.59 -4.48
CA ILE A 106 6.31 7.42 -4.69
C ILE A 106 5.57 7.81 -3.41
N PRO A 107 4.70 8.84 -3.42
CA PRO A 107 3.93 9.22 -2.23
C PRO A 107 3.00 8.10 -1.77
N MET A 108 2.75 8.02 -0.46
CA MET A 108 1.86 7.01 0.13
C MET A 108 0.52 6.88 -0.62
N LYS A 109 -0.13 8.01 -0.92
CA LYS A 109 -1.42 8.03 -1.64
C LYS A 109 -1.31 7.42 -3.03
N GLU A 110 -0.27 7.77 -3.78
CA GLU A 110 -0.03 7.23 -5.12
C GLU A 110 0.22 5.72 -5.07
N GLY A 111 1.02 5.26 -4.10
CA GLY A 111 1.23 3.84 -3.87
C GLY A 111 -0.08 3.12 -3.54
N LEU A 112 -0.93 3.69 -2.67
CA LEU A 112 -2.22 3.09 -2.32
C LEU A 112 -3.18 3.01 -3.53
N LYS A 113 -3.22 4.04 -4.38
CA LYS A 113 -3.96 3.96 -5.66
C LYS A 113 -3.44 2.82 -6.52
N ASN A 114 -2.12 2.65 -6.61
CA ASN A 114 -1.52 1.57 -7.39
C ASN A 114 -1.83 0.19 -6.79
N VAL A 115 -1.85 0.06 -5.46
CA VAL A 115 -2.35 -1.16 -4.79
C VAL A 115 -3.77 -1.48 -5.22
N PHE A 116 -4.68 -0.50 -5.22
CA PHE A 116 -6.05 -0.72 -5.71
C PHE A 116 -6.09 -1.13 -7.18
N LYS A 117 -5.29 -0.52 -8.06
CA LYS A 117 -5.21 -0.93 -9.47
C LYS A 117 -4.76 -2.39 -9.62
N ILE A 118 -3.78 -2.83 -8.82
CA ILE A 118 -3.28 -4.20 -8.81
C ILE A 118 -4.39 -5.18 -8.37
N LEU A 119 -5.05 -4.90 -7.24
CA LEU A 119 -6.15 -5.73 -6.72
C LEU A 119 -7.35 -5.77 -7.67
N MET A 120 -7.71 -4.63 -8.28
CA MET A 120 -8.75 -4.58 -9.31
C MET A 120 -8.38 -5.45 -10.51
N LYS A 121 -7.16 -5.32 -11.07
CA LYS A 121 -6.72 -6.15 -12.21
C LYS A 121 -6.79 -7.64 -11.90
N LYS A 122 -6.50 -8.04 -10.67
CA LYS A 122 -6.65 -9.43 -10.19
C LYS A 122 -8.11 -9.87 -10.18
N LEU A 123 -8.99 -9.12 -9.52
CA LEU A 123 -10.43 -9.40 -9.44
C LEU A 123 -11.09 -9.43 -10.83
N GLU A 124 -10.68 -8.53 -11.72
CA GLU A 124 -11.21 -8.43 -13.08
C GLU A 124 -10.92 -9.66 -13.93
N LYS A 125 -9.70 -10.20 -13.83
CA LYS A 125 -9.33 -11.45 -14.51
C LYS A 125 -10.19 -12.64 -14.09
N GLU A 126 -10.71 -12.58 -12.88
CA GLU A 126 -11.55 -13.62 -12.29
C GLU A 126 -13.05 -13.34 -12.44
N GLY A 127 -13.41 -12.25 -13.14
CA GLY A 127 -14.79 -11.89 -13.45
C GLY A 127 -15.52 -11.08 -12.36
N PHE A 128 -14.81 -10.55 -11.36
CA PHE A 128 -15.36 -9.71 -10.28
C PHE A 128 -15.15 -8.22 -10.59
N ASN A 129 -15.70 -7.75 -11.72
CA ASN A 129 -15.43 -6.43 -12.30
C ASN A 129 -16.64 -5.48 -12.36
N LYS A 130 -17.79 -5.88 -11.79
CA LYS A 130 -19.03 -5.09 -11.86
C LYS A 130 -18.99 -3.88 -10.94
N ASP A 131 -18.49 -4.09 -9.72
CA ASP A 131 -18.38 -3.07 -8.70
C ASP A 131 -17.23 -3.41 -7.75
N PHE A 132 -16.71 -2.40 -7.07
CA PHE A 132 -15.59 -2.52 -6.13
C PHE A 132 -15.88 -1.76 -4.83
N GLU A 133 -15.57 -2.39 -3.71
CA GLU A 133 -15.74 -1.81 -2.38
C GLU A 133 -14.54 -2.09 -1.48
N THR A 134 -14.10 -1.07 -0.74
CA THR A 134 -13.04 -1.21 0.26
C THR A 134 -13.59 -1.84 1.53
N ILE A 135 -12.88 -2.81 2.09
CA ILE A 135 -13.25 -3.43 3.38
C ILE A 135 -12.41 -2.81 4.49
N ARG A 136 -13.06 -2.31 5.54
CA ARG A 136 -12.40 -1.75 6.72
C ARG A 136 -12.13 -2.83 7.75
N ASP A 137 -10.89 -2.91 8.21
CA ASP A 137 -10.47 -3.77 9.32
C ASP A 137 -9.39 -3.08 10.19
N ILE A 138 -8.94 -3.74 11.26
CA ILE A 138 -7.82 -3.31 12.09
C ILE A 138 -6.55 -3.26 11.23
N GLY A 139 -5.84 -2.13 11.28
CA GLY A 139 -4.61 -1.94 10.51
C GLY A 139 -4.84 -1.50 9.06
N THR A 140 -6.08 -1.24 8.65
CA THR A 140 -6.37 -0.57 7.37
C THR A 140 -6.16 0.95 7.50
N PRO A 141 -5.88 1.67 6.38
CA PRO A 141 -5.98 3.13 6.37
C PRO A 141 -7.41 3.58 6.67
N SER A 142 -7.63 4.86 6.93
CA SER A 142 -8.97 5.40 7.14
C SER A 142 -9.87 5.14 5.94
N GLU A 143 -11.16 4.97 6.21
CA GLU A 143 -12.17 4.71 5.19
C GLU A 143 -12.21 5.83 4.13
N ASP A 144 -12.11 7.08 4.56
CA ASP A 144 -12.08 8.24 3.66
C ASP A 144 -10.87 8.18 2.70
N LEU A 145 -9.69 7.86 3.23
CA LEU A 145 -8.47 7.74 2.43
C LEU A 145 -8.56 6.58 1.44
N MET A 146 -9.01 5.41 1.91
CA MET A 146 -9.16 4.23 1.05
C MET A 146 -10.16 4.50 -0.07
N ARG A 147 -11.31 5.11 0.25
CA ARG A 147 -12.36 5.43 -0.72
C ARG A 147 -11.90 6.47 -1.73
N GLU A 148 -11.20 7.52 -1.29
CA GLU A 148 -10.59 8.52 -2.17
C GLU A 148 -9.68 7.85 -3.20
N CYS A 149 -8.71 7.05 -2.72
CA CYS A 149 -7.75 6.37 -3.58
C CYS A 149 -8.39 5.33 -4.53
N LEU A 150 -9.42 4.59 -4.07
CA LEU A 150 -10.15 3.66 -4.93
C LEU A 150 -10.89 4.41 -6.05
N LEU A 151 -11.59 5.50 -5.72
CA LEU A 151 -12.32 6.28 -6.72
C LEU A 151 -11.40 6.90 -7.77
N GLU A 152 -10.19 7.32 -7.37
CA GLU A 152 -9.17 7.78 -8.31
C GLU A 152 -8.63 6.63 -9.17
N ALA A 153 -8.34 5.48 -8.57
CA ALA A 153 -7.89 4.30 -9.31
C ALA A 153 -8.89 3.86 -10.38
N ILE A 154 -10.20 3.94 -10.10
CA ILE A 154 -11.27 3.63 -11.07
C ILE A 154 -11.31 4.65 -12.21
N LYS A 155 -11.06 5.94 -11.94
CA LYS A 155 -11.08 7.00 -12.97
C LYS A 155 -9.89 6.96 -13.91
N GLU A 156 -8.75 6.49 -13.43
CA GLU A 156 -7.50 6.37 -14.19
C GLU A 156 -7.38 5.05 -14.99
N LYS A 157 -8.45 4.26 -15.01
CA LYS A 157 -8.54 3.00 -15.75
C LYS A 157 -8.55 3.20 -17.27
#